data_AF-A0A934X728-F1
#
_entry.id   AF-A0A934X728-F1
#
_cell.length_a   1.000
_cell.length_b   1.000
_cell.length_c   1.000
_cell.angle_alpha   90.00
_cell.angle_beta   90.00
_cell.angle_gamma   90.00
#
_symmetry.space_group_name_H-M   'P 1'
#
loop_
_entity.id
_entity.type
_entity.pdbx_description
1 polymer ?
#
loop_
_entity_poly.entity_id
_entity_poly.type
_entity_poly.pdbx_seq_one_letter_code
_entity_poly.pdbx_strand_id
1 'polypeptide(L)'
;MLGGRGSGRTTTLHTLAAGLIHTGRPVALIASGPGRDAGPTTFGIDDVDALVALRQAHPDLAVLVDDAERVADSKLDAVLREIVRLVDEDCGLVIVASTVTDVLRNPRSLAAQVAGPGVGLLLGKNAPGDEAALGLRGTLWEEDQPGRAHLVRAGQATPIQVASA
;
A
#
# COMPACT_ATOMS: atom_id res chain seq x y z
N MET A 1 -3.22 2.03 1.29
CA MET A 1 -4.55 1.60 0.80
C MET A 1 -5.14 0.63 1.80
N LEU A 2 -6.36 0.87 2.25
CA LEU A 2 -7.03 0.04 3.26
C LEU A 2 -8.35 -0.45 2.71
N GLY A 3 -8.72 -1.68 3.02
CA GLY A 3 -10.01 -2.25 2.62
C GLY A 3 -10.17 -3.68 3.08
N GLY A 4 -11.42 -4.15 3.13
CA GLY A 4 -11.74 -5.54 3.48
C GLY A 4 -11.35 -6.55 2.39
N ARG A 5 -11.60 -7.83 2.65
CA ARG A 5 -11.46 -8.90 1.64
C ARG A 5 -12.40 -8.60 0.46
N GLY A 6 -11.91 -8.77 -0.77
CA GLY A 6 -12.72 -8.54 -1.98
C GLY A 6 -12.90 -7.06 -2.38
N SER A 7 -12.37 -6.11 -1.63
CA SER A 7 -12.48 -4.67 -1.93
C SER A 7 -11.71 -4.21 -3.18
N GLY A 8 -10.82 -5.06 -3.71
CA GLY A 8 -9.97 -4.74 -4.85
C GLY A 8 -8.59 -4.19 -4.49
N ARG A 9 -8.08 -4.41 -3.26
CA ARG A 9 -6.72 -4.01 -2.83
C ARG A 9 -5.64 -4.45 -3.82
N THR A 10 -5.57 -5.74 -4.12
CA THR A 10 -4.59 -6.33 -5.04
C THR A 10 -4.72 -5.75 -6.45
N THR A 11 -5.93 -5.66 -7.01
CA THR A 11 -6.16 -5.03 -8.32
C THR A 11 -5.72 -3.56 -8.34
N THR A 12 -6.02 -2.81 -7.28
CA THR A 12 -5.60 -1.41 -7.16
C THR A 12 -4.07 -1.31 -7.09
N LEU A 13 -3.42 -2.20 -6.33
CA LEU A 13 -1.97 -2.26 -6.20
C LEU A 13 -1.29 -2.56 -7.55
N HIS A 14 -1.80 -3.54 -8.30
CA HIS A 14 -1.32 -3.84 -9.65
C HIS A 14 -1.57 -2.70 -10.64
N THR A 15 -2.71 -2.01 -10.55
CA THR A 15 -3.01 -0.85 -11.39
C THR A 15 -2.02 0.29 -11.13
N LEU A 16 -1.71 0.55 -9.85
CA LEU A 16 -0.68 1.52 -9.46
C LEU A 16 0.71 1.09 -9.93
N ALA A 17 1.06 -0.18 -9.77
CA ALA A 17 2.32 -0.73 -10.26
C ALA A 17 2.48 -0.53 -11.78
N ALA A 18 1.46 -0.90 -12.56
CA ALA A 18 1.45 -0.75 -14.01
C ALA A 18 1.60 0.72 -14.43
N GLY A 19 0.90 1.64 -13.78
CA GLY A 19 1.04 3.08 -14.02
C GLY A 19 2.45 3.59 -13.72
N LEU A 20 3.06 3.17 -12.61
CA LEU A 20 4.42 3.56 -12.24
C LEU A 20 5.45 3.04 -13.25
N ILE A 21 5.34 1.77 -13.65
CA ILE A 21 6.19 1.16 -14.69
C ILE A 21 6.03 1.92 -16.02
N HIS A 22 4.80 2.26 -16.40
CA HIS A 22 4.55 3.04 -17.63
C HIS A 22 5.21 4.42 -17.60
N THR A 23 5.37 5.03 -16.42
CA THR A 23 6.12 6.28 -16.23
C THR A 23 7.64 6.10 -16.15
N GLY A 24 8.15 4.87 -16.32
CA GLY A 24 9.58 4.56 -16.29
C GLY A 24 10.17 4.40 -14.88
N ARG A 25 9.34 4.37 -13.84
CA ARG A 25 9.80 4.24 -12.45
C ARG A 25 10.02 2.77 -12.09
N PRO A 26 11.17 2.41 -11.48
CA PRO A 26 11.39 1.08 -10.93
C PRO A 26 10.35 0.72 -9.86
N VAL A 27 9.82 -0.50 -9.90
CA VAL A 27 8.79 -0.98 -8.96
C VAL A 27 9.19 -2.33 -8.37
N ALA A 28 9.13 -2.43 -7.05
CA ALA A 28 9.20 -3.67 -6.29
C ALA A 28 7.83 -3.97 -5.68
N LEU A 29 7.30 -5.16 -5.92
CA LEU A 29 6.05 -5.65 -5.32
C LEU A 29 6.38 -6.69 -4.25
N ILE A 30 5.96 -6.46 -3.01
CA ILE A 30 6.05 -7.42 -1.92
C ILE A 30 4.71 -8.15 -1.83
N ALA A 31 4.68 -9.43 -2.20
CA ALA A 31 3.44 -10.21 -2.23
C ALA A 31 3.73 -11.70 -2.00
N SER A 32 2.72 -12.43 -1.55
CA SER A 32 2.82 -13.88 -1.39
C SER A 32 2.37 -14.61 -2.65
N GLY A 33 3.31 -15.12 -3.44
CA GLY A 33 3.04 -15.93 -4.63
C GLY A 33 3.98 -15.59 -5.78
N PRO A 34 4.24 -16.51 -6.71
CA PRO A 34 5.18 -16.26 -7.79
C PRO A 34 4.60 -15.27 -8.79
N GLY A 35 5.38 -14.24 -9.14
CA GLY A 35 5.17 -13.42 -10.32
C GLY A 35 6.43 -13.45 -11.18
N ARG A 36 6.61 -14.51 -11.99
CA ARG A 36 7.63 -14.59 -13.06
C ARG A 36 7.08 -14.05 -14.40
N ASP A 37 5.98 -13.32 -14.36
CA ASP A 37 5.35 -12.72 -15.53
C ASP A 37 5.93 -11.34 -15.82
N ALA A 38 5.65 -10.82 -17.02
CA ALA A 38 6.01 -9.45 -17.42
C ALA A 38 5.25 -8.44 -16.53
N GLY A 39 5.88 -7.97 -15.46
CA GLY A 39 5.29 -7.11 -14.44
C GLY A 39 6.36 -6.57 -13.46
N PRO A 40 5.96 -5.95 -12.34
CA PRO A 40 6.91 -5.49 -11.32
C PRO A 40 7.69 -6.68 -10.74
N THR A 41 8.96 -6.46 -10.39
CA THR A 41 9.76 -7.48 -9.71
C THR A 41 9.08 -7.81 -8.38
N THR A 42 8.67 -9.07 -8.22
CA THR A 42 7.93 -9.53 -7.06
C THR A 42 8.88 -10.20 -6.07
N PHE A 43 8.78 -9.81 -4.80
CA PHE A 43 9.60 -10.30 -3.69
C PHE A 43 8.70 -10.97 -2.65
N GLY A 44 9.11 -12.15 -2.21
CA GLY A 44 8.56 -12.83 -1.04
C GLY A 44 9.19 -12.34 0.27
N ILE A 45 8.70 -12.89 1.38
CA ILE A 45 9.15 -12.55 2.74
C ILE A 45 10.63 -12.85 2.99
N ASP A 46 11.21 -13.80 2.24
CA ASP A 46 12.58 -14.26 2.38
C ASP A 46 13.57 -13.54 1.46
N ASP A 47 13.11 -12.74 0.50
CA ASP A 47 13.95 -12.09 -0.52
C ASP A 47 14.60 -10.78 -0.04
N VAL A 48 14.97 -10.73 1.25
CA VAL A 48 15.48 -9.54 1.94
C VAL A 48 16.70 -8.95 1.21
N ASP A 49 17.71 -9.78 0.93
CA ASP A 49 18.96 -9.32 0.32
C ASP A 49 18.73 -8.80 -1.11
N ALA A 50 17.83 -9.44 -1.85
CA ALA A 50 17.49 -9.03 -3.21
C ALA A 50 16.76 -7.68 -3.24
N LEU A 51 15.83 -7.44 -2.29
CA LEU A 51 15.16 -6.14 -2.16
C LEU A 51 16.15 -5.04 -1.77
N VAL A 52 17.05 -5.31 -0.82
CA VAL A 52 18.08 -4.35 -0.39
C VAL A 52 18.99 -3.98 -1.56
N ALA A 53 19.46 -4.99 -2.32
CA ALA A 53 20.30 -4.76 -3.50
C ALA A 53 19.57 -3.90 -4.55
N LEU A 54 18.28 -4.18 -4.80
CA LEU A 54 17.48 -3.39 -5.73
C LEU A 54 17.31 -1.93 -5.27
N ARG A 55 17.02 -1.70 -3.98
CA ARG A 55 16.89 -0.35 -3.41
C ARG A 55 18.22 0.42 -3.45
N GLN A 56 19.36 -0.26 -3.25
CA GLN A 56 20.66 0.39 -3.38
C GLN A 56 20.96 0.80 -4.82
N ALA A 57 20.54 0.00 -5.81
CA ALA A 57 20.68 0.34 -7.22
C ALA A 57 19.71 1.44 -7.68
N HIS A 58 18.53 1.52 -7.05
CA HIS A 58 17.48 2.48 -7.35
C HIS A 58 16.94 3.12 -6.06
N PRO A 59 17.57 4.20 -5.56
CA PRO A 59 17.08 4.90 -4.36
C PRO A 59 15.63 5.39 -4.51
N ASP A 60 15.23 5.78 -5.73
CA ASP A 60 13.88 6.24 -6.10
C ASP A 60 12.84 5.11 -6.29
N LEU A 61 13.19 3.87 -5.92
CA LEU A 61 12.35 2.68 -6.07
C LEU A 61 10.96 2.88 -5.44
N ALA A 62 9.92 2.58 -6.21
CA ALA A 62 8.58 2.45 -5.68
C ALA A 62 8.37 1.05 -5.08
N VAL A 63 8.10 0.98 -3.78
CA VAL A 63 7.87 -0.27 -3.04
C VAL A 63 6.38 -0.41 -2.71
N LEU A 64 5.76 -1.41 -3.29
CA LEU A 64 4.34 -1.73 -3.15
C LEU A 64 4.23 -2.99 -2.29
N VAL A 65 3.49 -2.94 -1.19
CA VAL A 65 3.32 -4.07 -0.26
C VAL A 65 1.87 -4.54 -0.31
N ASP A 66 1.63 -5.78 -0.72
CA ASP A 66 0.32 -6.43 -0.58
C ASP A 66 0.23 -7.18 0.74
N ASP A 67 -0.94 -7.14 1.37
CA ASP A 67 -1.21 -7.77 2.67
C ASP A 67 -0.10 -7.51 3.73
N ALA A 68 0.12 -6.25 4.10
CA ALA A 68 1.19 -5.83 5.01
C ALA A 68 1.21 -6.57 6.35
N GLU A 69 0.06 -7.01 6.83
CA GLU A 69 -0.08 -7.84 8.02
C GLU A 69 0.71 -9.15 7.95
N ARG A 70 1.03 -9.65 6.75
CA ARG A 70 1.77 -10.90 6.52
C ARG A 70 3.27 -10.75 6.66
N VAL A 71 3.80 -9.53 6.50
CA VAL A 71 5.23 -9.25 6.67
C VAL A 71 5.57 -8.79 8.07
N ALA A 72 4.58 -8.52 8.92
CA ALA A 72 4.78 -8.05 10.30
C ALA A 72 5.74 -8.97 11.08
N ASP A 73 6.62 -8.36 11.89
CA ASP A 73 7.61 -9.02 12.75
C ASP A 73 8.63 -9.91 12.00
N SER A 74 8.69 -9.82 10.67
CA SER A 74 9.70 -10.49 9.86
C SER A 74 10.97 -9.66 9.68
N LYS A 75 12.04 -10.27 9.16
CA LYS A 75 13.23 -9.51 8.73
C LYS A 75 12.91 -8.49 7.64
N LEU A 76 11.94 -8.79 6.79
CA LEU A 76 11.49 -7.89 5.74
C LEU A 76 10.77 -6.65 6.31
N ASP A 77 10.05 -6.78 7.43
CA ASP A 77 9.41 -5.64 8.10
C ASP A 77 10.43 -4.55 8.48
N ALA A 78 11.56 -4.95 9.06
CA ALA A 78 12.62 -4.02 9.45
C ALA A 78 13.18 -3.26 8.23
N VAL A 79 13.36 -3.95 7.10
CA VAL A 79 13.83 -3.33 5.85
C VAL A 79 12.78 -2.39 5.27
N LEU A 80 11.51 -2.78 5.26
CA LEU A 80 10.42 -1.94 4.75
C LEU A 80 10.23 -0.67 5.58
N ARG A 81 10.39 -0.75 6.90
CA ARG A 81 10.35 0.43 7.79
C ARG A 81 11.51 1.39 7.52
N GLU A 82 12.70 0.87 7.27
CA GLU A 82 13.84 1.70 6.89
C GLU A 82 13.62 2.38 5.53
N ILE A 83 13.07 1.63 4.56
CA ILE A 83 12.66 2.15 3.24
C ILE A 83 11.66 3.30 3.38
N VAL A 84 10.68 3.19 4.28
CA VAL A 84 9.71 4.25 4.61
C VAL A 84 10.41 5.46 5.21
N ARG A 85 11.37 5.26 6.13
CA ARG A 85 12.11 6.36 6.77
C ARG A 85 12.90 7.20 5.77
N LEU A 86 13.43 6.57 4.74
CA LEU A 86 14.27 7.20 3.72
C LEU A 86 13.50 7.70 2.49
N VAL A 87 12.18 7.45 2.41
CA VAL A 87 11.41 7.66 1.18
C VAL A 87 11.44 9.11 0.68
N ASP A 88 11.37 10.08 1.59
CA ASP A 88 11.37 11.50 1.25
C ASP A 88 12.76 11.99 0.81
N GLU A 89 13.82 11.47 1.43
CA GLU A 89 15.21 11.80 1.10
C GLU A 89 15.58 11.26 -0.29
N ASP A 90 15.12 10.06 -0.62
CA ASP A 90 15.49 9.35 -1.85
C ASP A 90 14.52 9.60 -3.03
N CYS A 91 13.50 10.45 -2.85
CA CYS A 91 12.41 10.65 -3.82
C CYS A 91 11.69 9.33 -4.20
N GLY A 92 11.67 8.36 -3.27
CA GLY A 92 11.02 7.07 -3.45
C GLY A 92 9.49 7.15 -3.31
N LEU A 93 8.85 5.99 -3.34
CA LEU A 93 7.42 5.86 -3.07
C LEU A 93 7.14 4.57 -2.31
N VAL A 94 6.34 4.62 -1.26
CA VAL A 94 5.87 3.43 -0.56
C VAL A 94 4.35 3.38 -0.57
N ILE A 95 3.79 2.27 -1.03
CA ILE A 95 2.35 2.02 -1.02
C ILE A 95 2.09 0.73 -0.27
N VAL A 96 1.34 0.81 0.82
CA VAL A 96 1.03 -0.35 1.65
C VAL A 96 -0.45 -0.68 1.53
N ALA A 97 -0.78 -1.91 1.15
CA ALA A 97 -2.12 -2.46 1.21
C ALA A 97 -2.29 -3.25 2.51
N SER A 98 -3.33 -2.93 3.28
CA SER A 98 -3.65 -3.61 4.54
C SER A 98 -5.16 -3.54 4.79
N THR A 99 -5.61 -4.07 5.92
CA THR A 99 -6.97 -3.90 6.41
C THR A 99 -7.07 -2.67 7.30
N VAL A 100 -8.26 -2.07 7.39
CA VAL A 100 -8.52 -0.99 8.36
C VAL A 100 -8.33 -1.48 9.79
N THR A 101 -8.79 -2.71 10.07
CA THR A 101 -8.65 -3.38 11.37
C THR A 101 -7.20 -3.48 11.83
N ASP A 102 -6.28 -3.84 10.93
CA ASP A 102 -4.84 -3.91 11.25
C ASP A 102 -4.30 -2.55 11.68
N VAL A 103 -4.56 -1.50 10.89
CA VAL A 103 -4.11 -0.13 11.20
C VAL A 103 -4.65 0.36 12.54
N LEU A 104 -5.94 0.17 12.80
CA LEU A 104 -6.58 0.67 14.01
C LEU A 104 -6.17 -0.11 15.27
N ARG A 105 -5.95 -1.42 15.16
CA ARG A 105 -5.60 -2.28 16.31
C ARG A 105 -4.09 -2.35 16.56
N ASN A 106 -3.27 -2.07 15.56
CA ASN A 106 -1.83 -2.22 15.62
C ASN A 106 -1.13 -0.92 15.19
N PRO A 107 -1.07 0.11 16.06
CA PRO A 107 -0.55 1.44 15.71
C PRO A 107 0.94 1.45 15.37
N ARG A 108 1.65 0.35 15.64
CA ARG A 108 3.07 0.17 15.28
C ARG A 108 3.24 -0.62 13.98
N SER A 109 2.17 -1.09 13.33
CA SER A 109 2.29 -1.81 12.07
C SER A 109 2.85 -0.90 10.96
N LEU A 110 3.48 -1.51 9.95
CA LEU A 110 3.96 -0.78 8.77
C LEU A 110 2.83 0.00 8.11
N ALA A 111 1.64 -0.59 8.01
CA ALA A 111 0.46 0.04 7.45
C ALA A 111 0.03 1.28 8.26
N ALA A 112 0.05 1.20 9.60
CA ALA A 112 -0.29 2.34 10.45
C ALA A 112 0.72 3.49 10.31
N GLN A 113 2.02 3.18 10.17
CA GLN A 113 3.04 4.20 9.94
C GLN A 113 2.84 4.93 8.61
N VAL A 114 2.56 4.20 7.53
CA VAL A 114 2.32 4.78 6.20
C VAL A 114 0.97 5.50 6.12
N ALA A 115 -0.04 5.07 6.89
CA ALA A 115 -1.34 5.72 6.97
C ALA A 115 -1.32 7.03 7.80
N GLY A 116 -0.39 7.15 8.76
CA GLY A 116 -0.30 8.26 9.71
C GLY A 116 -0.36 9.68 9.12
N PRO A 117 0.28 9.97 7.98
CA PRO A 117 0.16 11.27 7.30
C PRO A 117 -1.23 11.61 6.74
N GLY A 118 -2.19 10.67 6.79
CA GLY A 118 -3.56 10.91 6.32
C GLY A 118 -3.67 10.97 4.79
N VAL A 119 -2.84 10.19 4.08
CA VAL A 119 -2.90 10.05 2.63
C VAL A 119 -3.09 8.58 2.28
N GLY A 120 -4.16 8.27 1.54
CA GLY A 120 -4.43 6.88 1.19
C GLY A 120 -5.74 6.67 0.45
N LEU A 121 -6.05 5.41 0.19
CA LEU A 121 -7.32 4.97 -0.37
C LEU A 121 -8.05 4.12 0.66
N LEU A 122 -9.35 4.36 0.83
CA LEU A 122 -10.28 3.48 1.55
C LEU A 122 -11.18 2.78 0.53
N LEU A 123 -11.00 1.48 0.36
CA LEU A 123 -11.61 0.67 -0.70
C LEU A 123 -12.85 -0.07 -0.22
N GLY A 124 -13.90 -0.06 -1.05
CA GLY A 124 -15.16 -0.77 -0.82
C GLY A 124 -15.94 -0.21 0.37
N LYS A 125 -16.74 -1.09 0.99
CA LYS A 125 -17.55 -0.74 2.16
C LYS A 125 -16.67 -0.48 3.39
N ASN A 126 -16.76 0.74 3.92
CA ASN A 126 -16.11 1.14 5.17
C ASN A 126 -17.15 1.24 6.27
N ALA A 127 -16.85 0.71 7.46
CA ALA A 127 -17.69 0.88 8.63
C ALA A 127 -17.53 2.30 9.19
N PRO A 128 -18.55 2.84 9.89
CA PRO A 128 -18.38 4.11 10.61
C PRO A 128 -17.18 4.06 11.56
N GLY A 129 -16.27 5.03 11.44
CA GLY A 129 -15.03 5.12 12.22
C GLY A 129 -13.80 4.58 11.49
N ASP A 130 -13.96 3.82 10.41
CA ASP A 130 -12.84 3.33 9.59
C ASP A 130 -12.03 4.48 8.99
N GLU A 131 -12.67 5.62 8.72
CA GLU A 131 -12.03 6.83 8.21
C GLU A 131 -10.96 7.39 9.15
N ALA A 132 -11.04 7.07 10.45
CA ALA A 132 -10.05 7.47 11.45
C ALA A 132 -8.67 6.84 11.19
N ALA A 133 -8.60 5.72 10.46
CA ALA A 133 -7.34 5.11 10.05
C ALA A 133 -6.50 6.01 9.12
N LEU A 134 -7.12 7.01 8.49
CA LEU A 134 -6.46 8.04 7.70
C LEU A 134 -6.70 9.45 8.26
N GLY A 135 -7.04 9.56 9.55
CA GLY A 135 -7.16 10.83 10.27
C GLY A 135 -8.42 11.65 9.91
N LEU A 136 -9.39 11.06 9.22
CA LEU A 136 -10.66 11.73 8.92
C LEU A 136 -11.64 11.62 10.09
N ARG A 137 -12.66 12.48 10.05
CA ARG A 137 -13.82 12.42 10.96
C ARG A 137 -15.11 12.41 10.14
N GLY A 138 -16.04 11.55 10.51
CA GLY A 138 -17.38 11.50 9.94
C GLY A 138 -17.56 10.34 8.97
N THR A 139 -18.81 9.99 8.71
CA THR A 139 -19.13 8.76 7.98
C THR A 139 -18.92 8.94 6.48
N LEU A 140 -18.02 8.14 5.90
CA LEU A 140 -17.91 7.97 4.46
C LEU A 140 -19.06 7.09 3.95
N TRP A 141 -19.48 7.26 2.69
CA TRP A 141 -20.62 6.53 2.14
C TRP A 141 -20.40 5.01 2.10
N GLU A 142 -21.47 4.25 2.34
CA GLU A 142 -21.50 2.79 2.25
C GLU A 142 -21.80 2.34 0.81
N GLU A 143 -20.78 2.24 -0.04
CA GLU A 143 -20.91 1.54 -1.33
C GLU A 143 -19.97 0.34 -1.40
N ASP A 144 -20.56 -0.85 -1.55
CA ASP A 144 -19.85 -2.13 -1.61
C ASP A 144 -19.71 -2.61 -3.06
N GLN A 145 -18.96 -1.85 -3.86
CA GLN A 145 -18.57 -2.27 -5.21
C GLN A 145 -17.04 -2.35 -5.31
N PRO A 146 -16.47 -3.46 -5.83
CA PRO A 146 -15.04 -3.57 -6.03
C PRO A 146 -14.46 -2.39 -6.81
N GLY A 147 -13.34 -1.84 -6.33
CA GLY A 147 -12.68 -0.70 -6.95
C GLY A 147 -13.31 0.67 -6.69
N ARG A 148 -14.49 0.75 -6.06
CA ARG A 148 -14.94 2.03 -5.46
C ARG A 148 -14.05 2.36 -4.28
N ALA A 149 -13.61 3.60 -4.20
CA ALA A 149 -12.75 4.05 -3.11
C ALA A 149 -13.02 5.50 -2.73
N HIS A 150 -12.55 5.88 -1.54
CA HIS A 150 -12.31 7.27 -1.18
C HIS A 150 -10.81 7.54 -1.22
N LEU A 151 -10.39 8.48 -2.06
CA LEU A 151 -9.06 9.07 -2.00
C LEU A 151 -9.02 10.09 -0.87
N VAL A 152 -8.21 9.78 0.15
CA VAL A 152 -7.96 10.67 1.28
C VAL A 152 -6.65 11.41 1.04
N ARG A 153 -6.71 12.74 1.05
CA ARG A 153 -5.54 13.62 0.96
C ARG A 153 -5.87 14.97 1.58
N ALA A 154 -4.92 15.54 2.33
CA ALA A 154 -5.08 16.86 2.96
C ALA A 154 -6.38 16.96 3.81
N GLY A 155 -6.73 15.87 4.51
CA GLY A 155 -7.93 15.79 5.34
C GLY A 155 -9.25 15.78 4.57
N GLN A 156 -9.23 15.60 3.25
CA GLN A 156 -10.42 15.52 2.41
C GLN A 156 -10.56 14.13 1.80
N ALA A 157 -11.80 13.63 1.73
CA ALA A 157 -12.15 12.41 1.04
C ALA A 157 -12.82 12.73 -0.31
N THR A 158 -12.25 12.22 -1.40
CA THR A 158 -12.81 12.34 -2.74
C THR A 158 -13.24 10.95 -3.23
N PRO A 159 -14.52 10.73 -3.59
CA PRO A 159 -14.94 9.44 -4.14
C PRO A 159 -14.30 9.20 -5.51
N ILE A 160 -13.76 8.00 -5.72
CA ILE A 160 -13.12 7.58 -6.97
C ILE A 160 -13.58 6.17 -7.37
N GLN A 161 -13.38 5.85 -8.65
CA GLN A 161 -13.43 4.49 -9.17
C GLN A 161 -12.04 4.12 -9.68
N VAL A 162 -11.47 3.05 -9.14
CA VAL A 162 -10.21 2.47 -9.61
C VAL A 162 -10.46 1.79 -10.96
N ALA A 163 -9.59 2.05 -11.93
CA ALA A 163 -9.63 1.39 -13.23
C ALA A 163 -9.27 -0.09 -13.07
N SER A 164 -9.94 -0.97 -13.82
CA SER A 164 -9.48 -2.35 -14.00
C SER A 164 -8.54 -2.39 -15.20
N ALA A 165 -7.30 -2.81 -14.97
CA ALA A 165 -6.38 -3.18 -16.05
C ALA A 165 -6.82 -4.47 -16.74
#